data_AF-Q5D8Z1-F1
#
_entry.id   AF-Q5D8Z1-F1
#
_cell.length_a   1.000
_cell.length_b   1.000
_cell.length_c   1.000
_cell.angle_alpha   90.00
_cell.angle_beta   90.00
_cell.angle_gamma   90.00
#
_symmetry.space_group_name_H-M   'P 1'
#
loop_
_entity.id
_entity.type
_entity.pdbx_description
1 polymer ?
#
loop_
_entity_poly.entity_id
_entity_poly.type
_entity_poly.pdbx_seq_one_letter_code
_entity_poly.pdbx_strand_id
1 'polypeptide(L)'
;MNYENFRKASKEASPKAKQYFTASTFAKLLHEDEVLSRINILAFFNYVMKKVWLQQTHVGISLYDVCGEGYLRETDLENYMLELIPTLCQLSVMESTFQTFMYVQLYENSSFSLILYVLVAYVSLIFS
;
A
#
# COMPACT_ATOMS: atom_id res chain seq x y z
N MET A 1 7.67 -18.69 -9.58
CA MET A 1 6.37 -19.15 -10.13
C MET A 1 6.39 -19.00 -11.65
N ASN A 2 6.20 -20.08 -12.44
CA ASN A 2 6.12 -19.98 -13.90
C ASN A 2 4.72 -19.53 -14.37
N TYR A 3 4.56 -19.26 -15.66
CA TYR A 3 3.30 -18.76 -16.23
C TYR A 3 2.13 -19.75 -16.09
N GLU A 4 2.38 -21.05 -16.27
CA GLU A 4 1.34 -22.09 -16.08
C GLU A 4 0.81 -22.12 -14.66
N ASN A 5 1.69 -22.07 -13.65
CA ASN A 5 1.28 -22.02 -12.25
C ASN A 5 0.59 -20.69 -11.92
N PHE A 6 1.03 -19.57 -12.50
CA PHE A 6 0.37 -18.27 -12.38
C PHE A 6 -1.08 -18.32 -12.90
N ARG A 7 -1.30 -18.96 -14.05
CA ARG A 7 -2.64 -19.15 -14.64
C ARG A 7 -3.50 -20.10 -13.82
N LYS A 8 -2.92 -21.17 -13.24
CA LYS A 8 -3.65 -22.06 -12.32
C LYS A 8 -4.08 -21.30 -11.06
N ALA A 9 -3.16 -20.55 -10.43
CA ALA A 9 -3.46 -19.73 -9.26
C ALA A 9 -4.57 -18.70 -9.54
N SER A 10 -4.60 -18.12 -10.76
CA SER A 10 -5.70 -17.24 -11.19
C SER A 10 -7.08 -17.90 -11.11
N LYS A 11 -7.19 -19.21 -11.40
CA LYS A 11 -8.49 -19.91 -11.36
C LYS A 11 -9.03 -20.04 -9.94
N GLU A 12 -8.13 -20.32 -9.00
CA GLU A 12 -8.42 -20.48 -7.56
C GLU A 12 -8.52 -19.15 -6.81
N ALA A 13 -8.02 -18.06 -7.40
CA ALA A 13 -8.07 -16.74 -6.79
C ALA A 13 -9.51 -16.23 -6.61
N SER A 14 -9.72 -15.37 -5.61
CA SER A 14 -11.01 -14.69 -5.44
C SER A 14 -11.32 -13.79 -6.64
N PRO A 15 -12.60 -13.49 -6.93
CA PRO A 15 -12.97 -12.60 -8.04
C PRO A 15 -12.25 -11.24 -8.01
N LYS A 16 -12.04 -10.69 -6.80
CA LYS A 16 -11.31 -9.43 -6.60
C LYS A 16 -9.82 -9.55 -6.95
N ALA A 17 -9.19 -10.69 -6.69
CA ALA A 17 -7.77 -10.92 -6.97
C ALA A 17 -7.51 -11.30 -8.44
N LYS A 18 -8.48 -11.92 -9.13
CA LYS A 18 -8.36 -12.37 -10.53
C LYS A 18 -7.89 -11.28 -11.49
N GLN A 19 -8.34 -10.04 -11.28
CA GLN A 19 -7.98 -8.89 -12.13
C GLN A 19 -6.46 -8.62 -12.21
N TYR A 20 -5.68 -9.07 -11.23
CA TYR A 20 -4.23 -8.87 -11.21
C TYR A 20 -3.46 -9.97 -11.95
N PHE A 21 -4.10 -11.12 -12.20
CA PHE A 21 -3.50 -12.26 -12.90
C PHE A 21 -3.57 -12.10 -14.42
N THR A 22 -2.88 -11.08 -14.94
CA THR A 22 -2.81 -10.83 -16.39
C THR A 22 -1.44 -11.19 -16.97
N ALA A 23 -1.39 -11.48 -18.27
CA ALA A 23 -0.13 -11.71 -18.97
C ALA A 23 0.81 -10.49 -18.88
N SER A 24 0.25 -9.28 -18.91
CA SER A 24 1.05 -8.05 -18.78
C SER A 24 1.61 -7.86 -17.37
N THR A 25 0.88 -8.23 -16.32
CA THR A 25 1.41 -8.27 -14.95
C THR A 25 2.56 -9.27 -14.84
N PHE A 26 2.40 -10.47 -15.39
CA PHE A 26 3.45 -11.50 -15.37
C PHE A 26 4.72 -11.03 -16.08
N ALA A 27 4.58 -10.46 -17.30
CA ALA A 27 5.71 -9.95 -18.07
C ALA A 27 6.44 -8.80 -17.36
N LYS A 28 5.70 -7.90 -16.69
CA LYS A 28 6.29 -6.78 -15.91
C LYS A 28 7.10 -7.24 -14.69
N LEU A 29 6.80 -8.42 -14.16
CA LEU A 29 7.45 -8.98 -12.98
C LEU A 29 8.54 -10.00 -13.34
N LEU A 30 8.75 -10.27 -14.63
CA LEU A 30 9.83 -11.10 -15.12
C LEU A 30 11.12 -10.29 -15.04
N HIS A 31 12.16 -10.86 -14.43
CA HIS A 31 13.49 -10.27 -14.50
C HIS A 31 14.14 -10.62 -15.85
N GLU A 32 14.84 -9.66 -16.45
CA GLU A 32 15.51 -9.83 -17.76
C GLU A 32 16.53 -10.99 -17.73
N ASP A 33 17.16 -11.22 -16.58
CA ASP A 33 18.18 -12.26 -16.38
C ASP A 33 17.60 -13.64 -16.01
N GLU A 34 16.27 -13.78 -15.94
CA GLU A 34 15.64 -15.00 -15.44
C GLU A 34 15.49 -16.09 -16.52
N VAL A 35 16.51 -16.93 -16.63
CA VAL A 35 16.63 -18.05 -17.58
C VAL A 35 15.40 -18.98 -17.59
N LEU A 36 14.73 -19.14 -16.45
CA LEU A 36 13.59 -20.06 -16.29
C LEU A 36 12.22 -19.40 -16.50
N SER A 37 12.16 -18.11 -16.84
CA SER A 37 10.92 -17.34 -17.04
C SER A 37 9.91 -17.53 -15.89
N ARG A 38 10.39 -17.41 -14.66
CA ARG A 38 9.53 -17.44 -13.46
C ARG A 38 9.42 -16.01 -12.92
N ILE A 39 8.48 -15.80 -12.02
CA ILE A 39 8.37 -14.57 -11.23
C ILE A 39 8.44 -14.92 -9.75
N ASN A 40 9.00 -14.02 -8.94
CA ASN A 40 8.96 -14.15 -7.49
C ASN A 40 7.52 -13.93 -6.99
N ILE A 41 7.00 -14.85 -6.18
CA ILE A 41 5.65 -14.77 -5.61
C ILE A 41 5.52 -13.54 -4.72
N LEU A 42 6.57 -13.19 -3.96
CA LEU A 42 6.59 -11.99 -3.13
C LEU A 42 6.54 -10.71 -3.98
N ALA A 43 7.24 -10.68 -5.12
CA ALA A 43 7.16 -9.55 -6.04
C ALA A 43 5.74 -9.37 -6.61
N PHE A 44 5.06 -10.48 -6.94
CA PHE A 44 3.65 -10.43 -7.35
C PHE A 44 2.73 -9.96 -6.22
N PHE A 45 2.91 -10.48 -5.01
CA PHE A 45 2.14 -10.03 -3.85
C PHE A 45 2.32 -8.53 -3.60
N ASN A 46 3.56 -8.04 -3.56
CA ASN A 46 3.86 -6.62 -3.36
C ASN A 46 3.29 -5.75 -4.49
N TYR A 47 3.32 -6.23 -5.73
CA TYR A 47 2.66 -5.55 -6.86
C TYR A 47 1.16 -5.39 -6.63
N VAL A 48 0.47 -6.47 -6.25
CA VAL A 48 -0.97 -6.46 -5.98
C VAL A 48 -1.28 -5.54 -4.81
N MET A 49 -0.54 -5.67 -3.71
CA MET A 49 -0.71 -4.85 -2.51
C MET A 49 -0.53 -3.36 -2.84
N LYS A 50 0.50 -2.98 -3.59
CA LYS A 50 0.71 -1.60 -4.03
C LYS A 50 -0.46 -1.06 -4.86
N LYS A 51 -1.03 -1.87 -5.75
CA LYS A 51 -2.21 -1.48 -6.55
C LYS A 51 -3.45 -1.28 -5.69
N VAL A 52 -3.72 -2.21 -4.78
CA VAL A 52 -4.85 -2.12 -3.84
C VAL A 52 -4.69 -0.90 -2.93
N TRP A 53 -3.49 -0.70 -2.40
CA TRP A 53 -3.16 0.43 -1.51
C TRP A 53 -3.44 1.76 -2.20
N LEU A 54 -2.93 1.95 -3.42
CA LEU A 54 -3.18 3.15 -4.21
C LEU A 54 -4.67 3.43 -4.43
N GLN A 55 -5.46 2.38 -4.74
CA GLN A 55 -6.91 2.52 -4.93
C GLN A 55 -7.61 2.89 -3.62
N GLN A 56 -7.25 2.23 -2.52
CA GLN A 56 -7.82 2.53 -1.20
C GLN A 56 -7.46 3.93 -0.73
N THR A 57 -6.21 4.36 -0.92
CA THR A 57 -5.76 5.72 -0.61
C THR A 57 -6.51 6.75 -1.45
N HIS A 58 -6.70 6.50 -2.75
CA HIS A 58 -7.45 7.41 -3.61
C HIS A 58 -8.91 7.56 -3.16
N VAL A 59 -9.59 6.43 -2.89
CA VAL A 59 -10.96 6.46 -2.35
C VAL A 59 -10.99 7.15 -0.98
N GLY A 60 -10.07 6.81 -0.09
CA GLY A 60 -9.95 7.39 1.24
C GLY A 60 -9.84 8.90 1.20
N ILE A 61 -8.87 9.43 0.44
CA ILE A 61 -8.66 10.88 0.23
C ILE A 61 -9.91 11.53 -0.35
N SER A 62 -10.58 10.92 -1.32
CA SER A 62 -11.77 11.50 -1.94
C SER A 62 -12.94 11.70 -0.97
N LEU A 63 -13.00 10.95 0.14
CA LEU A 63 -14.03 11.13 1.17
C LEU A 63 -13.82 12.42 1.98
N TYR A 64 -12.62 13.00 1.97
CA TYR A 64 -12.28 14.24 2.67
C TYR A 64 -12.33 15.47 1.76
N ASP A 65 -12.56 15.29 0.45
CA ASP A 65 -12.78 16.40 -0.48
C ASP A 65 -14.22 16.91 -0.35
N VAL A 66 -14.49 17.62 0.75
CA VAL A 66 -15.83 18.14 1.09
C VAL A 66 -16.36 19.11 0.03
N CYS A 67 -15.47 19.85 -0.63
CA CYS A 67 -15.83 20.84 -1.64
C CYS A 67 -15.94 20.24 -3.06
N GLY A 68 -15.38 19.06 -3.30
CA GLY A 68 -15.39 18.41 -4.62
C GLY A 68 -14.48 19.10 -5.65
N GLU A 69 -13.48 19.84 -5.19
CA GLU A 69 -12.61 20.65 -6.04
C GLU A 69 -11.42 19.84 -6.61
N GLY A 70 -11.29 18.57 -6.22
CA GLY A 70 -10.22 17.69 -6.64
C GLY A 70 -8.90 17.91 -5.90
N TYR A 71 -8.90 18.71 -4.83
CA TYR A 71 -7.77 18.90 -3.93
C TYR A 71 -8.22 19.01 -2.47
N LEU A 72 -7.36 18.58 -1.54
CA LEU A 72 -7.61 18.68 -0.10
C LEU A 72 -6.95 19.94 0.46
N ARG A 73 -7.64 20.61 1.40
CA ARG A 73 -6.99 21.60 2.27
C ARG A 73 -6.15 20.85 3.30
N GLU A 74 -5.20 21.55 3.90
CA GLU A 74 -4.29 20.97 4.90
C GLU A 74 -5.04 20.26 6.03
N THR A 75 -6.09 20.88 6.58
CA THR A 75 -6.92 20.30 7.64
C THR A 75 -7.64 19.03 7.21
N ASP A 76 -8.14 18.97 5.97
CA ASP A 76 -8.86 17.79 5.47
C ASP A 76 -7.87 16.61 5.28
N LEU A 77 -6.65 16.90 4.81
CA LEU A 77 -5.59 15.91 4.66
C LEU A 77 -5.01 15.46 6.02
N GLU A 78 -4.88 16.37 6.98
CA GLU A 78 -4.46 16.06 8.35
C GLU A 78 -5.45 15.09 9.01
N ASN A 79 -6.75 15.35 8.90
CA ASN A 79 -7.80 14.46 9.42
C ASN A 79 -7.72 13.07 8.79
N TYR A 80 -7.55 12.98 7.46
CA TYR A 80 -7.34 11.70 6.78
C TYR A 80 -6.11 10.95 7.32
N MET A 81 -4.99 11.63 7.50
CA MET A 81 -3.76 11.00 8.01
C MET A 81 -3.93 10.51 9.45
N LEU A 82 -4.57 11.30 10.32
CA LEU A 82 -4.82 10.91 11.72
C LEU A 82 -5.69 9.66 11.83
N GLU A 83 -6.66 9.46 10.92
CA GLU A 83 -7.46 8.24 10.86
C GLU A 83 -6.72 7.06 10.23
N LEU A 84 -5.86 7.32 9.22
CA LEU A 84 -5.11 6.28 8.52
C LEU A 84 -4.05 5.63 9.42
N ILE A 85 -3.30 6.41 10.20
CA ILE A 85 -2.14 5.92 10.95
C ILE A 85 -2.48 4.80 11.96
N PRO A 86 -3.55 4.88 12.77
CA PRO A 86 -3.95 3.79 13.64
C PRO A 86 -4.18 2.46 12.91
N THR A 87 -4.77 2.52 11.71
CA THR A 87 -4.99 1.31 10.89
C THR A 87 -3.70 0.71 10.37
N LEU A 88 -2.71 1.56 10.05
CA LEU A 88 -1.37 1.13 9.66
C LEU A 88 -0.67 0.40 10.80
N CYS A 89 -0.67 1.00 12.00
CA CYS A 89 -0.08 0.41 13.21
C CYS A 89 -0.59 -1.02 13.45
N GLN A 90 -1.90 -1.22 13.32
CA GLN A 90 -2.57 -2.51 13.53
C GLN A 90 -2.20 -3.56 12.48
N LEU A 91 -1.88 -3.14 11.25
CA LEU A 91 -1.49 -4.04 10.16
C LEU A 91 -0.03 -4.47 10.24
N SER A 92 0.84 -3.64 10.80
CA SER A 92 2.23 -4.03 11.02
C SER A 92 2.41 -4.91 12.27
N VAL A 93 3.08 -6.04 12.10
CA VAL A 93 3.75 -6.75 13.20
C VAL A 93 5.02 -5.95 13.55
N MET A 94 4.82 -4.72 14.01
CA MET A 94 5.92 -3.85 14.39
C MET A 94 6.22 -4.04 15.87
N GLU A 95 7.46 -3.79 16.26
CA GLU A 95 7.83 -3.75 17.67
C GLU A 95 6.95 -2.73 18.40
N SER A 96 6.39 -3.11 19.55
CA SER A 96 5.45 -2.28 20.33
C SER A 96 6.02 -0.89 20.66
N THR A 97 7.35 -0.80 20.77
CA THR A 97 8.11 0.43 20.99
C THR A 97 7.97 1.43 19.85
N PHE A 98 7.99 0.94 18.59
CA PHE A 98 7.89 1.80 17.40
C PHE A 98 6.44 2.27 17.17
N GLN A 99 5.46 1.44 17.52
CA GLN A 99 4.05 1.84 17.52
C GLN A 99 3.82 2.96 18.54
N THR A 100 4.35 2.78 19.75
CA THR A 100 4.24 3.77 20.84
C THR A 100 4.91 5.10 20.44
N PHE A 101 6.10 5.04 19.85
CA PHE A 101 6.82 6.23 19.38
C PHE A 101 6.03 7.02 18.34
N MET A 102 5.44 6.34 17.35
CA MET A 102 4.62 6.99 16.33
C MET A 102 3.38 7.65 16.92
N TYR A 103 2.66 6.97 17.84
CA TYR A 103 1.52 7.58 18.52
C TYR A 103 1.92 8.84 19.30
N VAL A 104 2.97 8.76 20.13
CA VAL A 104 3.42 9.91 20.94
C VAL A 104 3.83 11.09 20.05
N GLN A 105 4.60 10.84 19.00
CA GLN A 105 5.08 11.91 18.12
C GLN A 105 3.95 12.62 17.38
N LEU A 106 2.87 11.90 17.03
CA LEU A 106 1.69 12.49 16.37
C LEU A 106 0.83 13.33 17.33
N TYR A 107 0.70 12.89 18.58
CA TYR A 107 -0.06 13.64 19.60
C TYR A 107 0.71 14.85 20.14
N GLU A 108 2.05 14.81 20.16
CA GLU A 108 2.89 15.92 20.64
C GLU A 108 3.25 16.94 19.54
N ASN A 109 3.31 16.53 18.26
CA ASN A 109 3.68 17.41 17.15
C ASN A 109 2.66 17.32 15.99
N SER A 110 1.64 18.19 16.01
CA SER A 110 0.64 18.35 14.94
C SER A 110 1.18 19.00 13.66
N SER A 111 2.50 19.13 13.48
CA SER A 111 3.03 19.70 12.25
C SER A 111 2.87 18.70 11.11
N PHE A 112 2.02 19.04 10.14
CA PHE A 112 1.74 18.27 8.92
C PHE A 112 3.00 17.68 8.26
N SER A 113 4.10 18.42 8.27
CA SER A 113 5.40 17.99 7.70
C SER A 113 5.98 16.75 8.40
N LEU A 114 5.81 16.64 9.72
CA LEU A 114 6.30 15.52 10.51
C LEU A 114 5.46 14.26 10.28
N ILE A 115 4.14 14.44 10.19
CA ILE A 115 3.17 13.38 9.91
C ILE A 115 3.45 12.75 8.54
N LEU A 116 3.66 13.59 7.52
CA LEU A 116 3.98 13.15 6.17
C LEU A 116 5.31 12.38 6.11
N TYR A 117 6.34 12.85 6.83
CA TYR A 117 7.64 12.19 6.89
C TYR A 117 7.56 10.78 7.50
N VAL A 118 6.84 10.64 8.62
CA VAL A 118 6.63 9.34 9.29
C VAL A 118 5.85 8.38 8.39
N LEU A 119 4.82 8.86 7.71
CA LEU A 119 4.04 8.07 6.74
C LEU A 119 4.88 7.59 5.56
N VAL A 120 5.68 8.47 4.96
CA VAL A 120 6.55 8.13 3.82
C VAL A 120 7.62 7.12 4.24
N ALA A 121 8.24 7.30 5.41
CA ALA A 121 9.23 6.35 5.93
C ALA A 121 8.60 4.97 6.22
N TYR A 122 7.40 4.95 6.78
CA TYR A 122 6.69 3.72 7.14
C TYR A 122 6.17 2.95 5.91
N VAL A 123 5.58 3.64 4.93
CA VAL A 123 5.19 3.05 3.65
C VAL A 123 6.42 2.50 2.93
N SER A 124 7.55 3.21 2.97
CA SER A 124 8.81 2.72 2.40
C SER A 124 9.32 1.46 3.11
N LEU A 125 9.15 1.35 4.42
CA LEU A 125 9.57 0.18 5.21
C LEU A 125 8.69 -1.05 4.95
N ILE A 126 7.38 -0.87 4.76
CA ILE A 126 6.44 -1.98 4.47
C ILE A 126 6.59 -2.53 3.06
N PHE A 127 6.95 -1.68 2.09
CA PHE A 127 6.96 -2.04 0.67
C PHE A 127 8.37 -2.19 0.07
N SER A 128 9.43 -2.14 0.88
CA SER A 128 10.82 -2.46 0.49
C SER A 128 11.14 -3.95 0.72
#